data_AF-A0A4V6E3T1-F1
#
_entry.id   AF-A0A4V6E3T1-F1
#
_cell.length_a   1.000
_cell.length_b   1.000
_cell.length_c   1.000
_cell.angle_alpha   90.00
_cell.angle_beta   90.00
_cell.angle_gamma   90.00
#
_symmetry.space_group_name_H-M   'P 1'
#
loop_
_entity.id
_entity.type
_entity.pdbx_description
1 polymer ?
#
loop_
_entity_poly.entity_id
_entity_poly.type
_entity_poly.pdbx_seq_one_letter_code
_entity_poly.pdbx_strand_id
1 'polypeptide(L)'
;MKRRDFVRTAGGATAAVAASAGATGTAAAQEVQPDWPSGAADGNVGSYTDARGQDEVTISVGAGSNGLAFDPTLVWVDEGTTVTWEWTGAGGSHNVQ
;
A
#
# COMPACT_ATOMS: atom_id res chain seq x y z
N MET A 1 -14.83 9.52 17.10
CA MET A 1 -13.81 10.60 17.08
C MET A 1 -12.43 9.99 17.12
N LYS A 2 -11.59 10.22 16.09
CA LYS A 2 -10.13 10.40 16.23
C LYS A 2 -9.48 10.78 14.89
N ARG A 3 -8.87 11.96 14.91
CA ARG A 3 -7.82 12.58 14.04
C ARG A 3 -8.15 13.10 12.63
N ARG A 4 -9.19 12.64 11.92
CA ARG A 4 -9.46 13.08 10.53
C ARG A 4 -10.14 14.45 10.33
N ASP A 5 -10.39 15.20 11.40
CA ASP A 5 -10.80 16.62 11.31
C ASP A 5 -9.62 17.59 11.26
N PHE A 6 -8.37 17.09 11.31
CA PHE A 6 -7.19 17.94 11.29
C PHE A 6 -6.54 17.94 9.90
N VAL A 7 -6.57 19.11 9.28
CA VAL A 7 -5.87 19.54 8.05
C VAL A 7 -6.63 19.37 6.73
N ARG A 8 -7.53 20.33 6.47
CA ARG A 8 -7.82 20.85 5.12
C ARG A 8 -7.34 22.30 5.00
N THR A 9 -6.10 22.60 5.42
CA THR A 9 -5.55 23.95 5.27
C THR A 9 -5.01 24.15 3.86
N ALA A 10 -5.92 24.49 2.94
CA ALA A 10 -5.56 25.17 1.71
C ALA A 10 -5.45 26.68 1.99
N GLY A 11 -4.31 27.28 1.62
CA GLY A 11 -4.22 28.72 1.32
C GLY A 11 -3.53 29.62 2.36
N GLY A 12 -2.23 29.87 2.12
CA GLY A 12 -1.60 31.20 2.26
C GLY A 12 -1.36 31.78 3.66
N ALA A 13 -0.09 31.81 4.10
CA ALA A 13 0.59 32.97 4.69
C ALA A 13 1.98 32.55 5.20
N THR A 14 2.98 33.37 4.92
CA THR A 14 4.37 33.24 5.39
C THR A 14 4.48 33.35 6.90
N ALA A 15 5.09 32.36 7.55
CA ALA A 15 5.75 32.52 8.85
C ALA A 15 6.95 31.57 8.91
N ALA A 16 8.15 32.15 8.94
CA ALA A 16 9.39 31.41 9.16
C ALA A 16 9.44 30.93 10.62
N VAL A 17 9.49 29.61 10.82
CA VAL A 17 9.91 28.98 12.07
C VAL A 17 11.01 27.99 11.72
N ALA A 18 12.22 28.27 12.19
CA ALA A 18 13.33 27.33 12.18
C ALA A 18 13.04 26.24 13.21
N ALA A 19 12.62 25.07 12.73
CA ALA A 19 12.68 23.82 13.47
C ALA A 19 13.30 22.78 12.53
N SER A 20 14.48 22.28 12.91
CA SER A 20 15.12 21.14 12.28
C SER A 20 14.31 19.88 12.56
N ALA A 21 13.18 19.73 11.88
CA ALA A 21 12.52 18.45 11.69
C ALA A 21 12.88 18.02 10.27
N GLY A 22 13.50 16.85 10.12
CA GLY A 22 13.88 16.31 8.82
C GLY A 22 12.71 16.46 7.85
N ALA A 23 12.97 17.11 6.71
CA ALA A 23 11.97 17.25 5.68
C ALA A 23 11.64 15.84 5.16
N THR A 24 10.64 15.20 5.75
CA THR A 24 9.87 14.18 5.05
C THR A 24 9.17 14.95 3.95
N GLY A 25 9.81 15.03 2.78
CA GLY A 25 9.17 15.53 1.58
C GLY A 25 7.86 14.77 1.44
N THR A 26 6.75 15.49 1.26
CA THR A 26 5.50 14.85 0.89
C THR A 26 5.76 14.20 -0.47
N ALA A 27 5.80 12.87 -0.51
CA ALA A 27 5.86 12.15 -1.77
C ALA A 27 4.70 12.67 -2.62
N ALA A 28 5.00 13.18 -3.82
CA ALA A 28 3.96 13.60 -4.72
C ALA A 28 3.10 12.37 -5.04
N ALA A 29 1.78 12.49 -4.86
CA ALA A 29 0.87 11.41 -5.21
C ALA A 29 1.07 11.09 -6.70
N GLN A 30 1.45 9.84 -7.01
CA GLN A 30 1.50 9.40 -8.40
C GLN A 30 0.08 9.35 -8.95
N GLU A 31 -0.25 10.14 -9.97
CA GLU A 31 -1.62 10.18 -10.50
C GLU A 31 -1.91 9.07 -11.52
N VAL A 32 -0.87 8.42 -12.05
CA VAL A 32 -0.95 7.39 -13.09
C VAL A 32 -0.64 6.02 -12.50
N GLN A 33 -1.50 5.04 -12.77
CA GLN A 33 -1.31 3.66 -12.34
C GLN A 33 0.09 3.14 -12.71
N PRO A 34 0.77 2.40 -11.81
CA PRO A 34 2.06 1.84 -12.11
C PRO A 34 1.97 0.90 -13.30
N ASP A 35 2.93 1.02 -14.21
CA ASP A 35 3.13 0.01 -15.24
C ASP A 35 3.85 -1.17 -14.59
N TRP A 36 3.13 -2.29 -14.43
CA TRP A 36 3.65 -3.46 -13.73
C TRP A 36 4.61 -4.24 -14.64
N PRO A 37 5.70 -4.82 -14.08
CA PRO A 37 6.57 -5.70 -14.85
C PRO A 37 5.79 -6.83 -15.53
N SER A 38 6.20 -7.18 -16.75
CA SER A 38 5.61 -8.33 -17.45
C SER A 38 5.73 -9.60 -16.60
N GLY A 39 4.60 -10.25 -16.34
CA GLY A 39 4.53 -11.45 -15.52
C GLY A 39 4.40 -11.22 -14.01
N ALA A 40 4.27 -9.97 -13.53
CA ALA A 40 4.08 -9.67 -12.11
C ALA A 40 2.84 -10.34 -11.49
N ALA A 41 1.86 -10.71 -12.31
CA ALA A 41 0.66 -11.42 -11.89
C ALA A 41 0.70 -12.94 -12.18
N ASP A 42 1.74 -13.44 -12.84
CA ASP A 42 1.78 -14.82 -13.30
C ASP A 42 1.80 -15.79 -12.11
N GLY A 43 1.01 -16.86 -12.22
CA GLY A 43 0.88 -17.86 -11.15
C GLY A 43 0.10 -17.41 -9.92
N ASN A 44 -0.43 -16.18 -9.91
CA ASN A 44 -1.29 -15.65 -8.84
C ASN A 44 -2.73 -15.43 -9.32
N VAL A 45 -3.58 -14.85 -8.45
CA VAL A 45 -4.98 -14.56 -8.82
C VAL A 45 -5.10 -13.38 -9.80
N GLY A 46 -4.06 -12.57 -9.93
CA GLY A 46 -3.98 -11.45 -10.88
C GLY A 46 -4.85 -10.25 -10.54
N SER A 47 -5.38 -10.19 -9.32
CA SER A 47 -6.16 -9.06 -8.82
C SER A 47 -5.28 -7.81 -8.65
N TYR A 48 -5.87 -6.65 -8.90
CA TYR A 48 -5.25 -5.35 -8.67
C TYR A 48 -6.06 -4.57 -7.62
N THR A 49 -5.36 -4.02 -6.64
CA THR A 49 -5.92 -3.20 -5.57
C THR A 49 -5.16 -1.88 -5.48
N ASP A 50 -5.89 -0.77 -5.63
CA ASP A 50 -5.41 0.55 -5.28
C ASP A 50 -5.72 0.81 -3.79
N ALA A 51 -4.68 0.78 -2.96
CA ALA A 51 -4.74 0.97 -1.51
C ALA A 51 -4.08 2.28 -1.06
N ARG A 52 -3.91 3.24 -1.97
CA ARG A 52 -3.43 4.59 -1.62
C ARG A 52 -4.44 5.30 -0.71
N GLY A 53 -3.94 6.14 0.17
CA GLY A 53 -4.68 6.81 1.24
C GLY A 53 -5.08 5.88 2.39
N GLN A 54 -4.64 4.61 2.39
CA GLN A 54 -4.83 3.67 3.48
C GLN A 54 -3.57 3.53 4.32
N ASP A 55 -3.74 3.45 5.63
CA ASP A 55 -2.64 3.25 6.58
C ASP A 55 -2.15 1.79 6.58
N GLU A 56 -3.00 0.84 6.17
CA GLU A 56 -2.70 -0.60 6.14
C GLU A 56 -3.42 -1.30 4.98
N VAL A 57 -2.80 -2.36 4.45
CA VAL A 57 -3.41 -3.32 3.51
C VAL A 57 -3.03 -4.75 3.89
N THR A 58 -3.99 -5.67 3.80
CA THR A 58 -3.74 -7.10 4.04
C THR A 58 -3.63 -7.86 2.71
N ILE A 59 -2.63 -8.71 2.61
CA ILE A 59 -2.42 -9.66 1.52
C ILE A 59 -2.60 -11.08 2.10
N SER A 60 -3.57 -11.82 1.58
CA SER A 60 -3.75 -13.23 1.91
C SER A 60 -2.66 -14.09 1.26
N VAL A 61 -2.04 -14.95 2.05
CA VAL A 61 -1.07 -15.96 1.62
C VAL A 61 -1.76 -17.32 1.60
N GLY A 62 -1.81 -17.93 0.43
CA GLY A 62 -2.55 -19.16 0.19
C GLY A 62 -3.92 -18.95 -0.45
N ALA A 63 -4.05 -17.95 -1.31
CA ALA A 63 -5.24 -17.68 -2.11
C ALA A 63 -5.31 -18.55 -3.39
N GLY A 64 -6.38 -18.36 -4.17
CA GLY A 64 -6.63 -19.09 -5.41
C GLY A 64 -7.13 -20.53 -5.18
N SER A 65 -7.55 -21.20 -6.25
CA SER A 65 -8.19 -22.53 -6.16
C SER A 65 -7.30 -23.61 -5.55
N ASN A 66 -5.98 -23.48 -5.70
CA ASN A 66 -5.00 -24.44 -5.20
C ASN A 66 -4.30 -23.95 -3.92
N GLY A 67 -4.65 -22.76 -3.42
CA GLY A 67 -4.01 -22.16 -2.25
C GLY A 67 -2.54 -21.77 -2.48
N LEU A 68 -2.11 -21.55 -3.72
CA LEU A 68 -0.71 -21.26 -4.09
C LEU A 68 -0.52 -19.83 -4.62
N ALA A 69 -1.38 -18.89 -4.21
CA ALA A 69 -1.33 -17.51 -4.67
C ALA A 69 -1.36 -16.49 -3.51
N PHE A 70 -0.98 -15.25 -3.84
CA PHE A 70 -1.22 -14.05 -3.05
C PHE A 70 -2.47 -13.33 -3.58
N ASP A 71 -3.29 -12.80 -2.68
CA ASP A 71 -4.44 -11.94 -3.01
C ASP A 71 -4.54 -10.77 -2.01
N PRO A 72 -4.47 -9.49 -2.45
CA PRO A 72 -4.33 -9.07 -3.83
C PRO A 72 -2.94 -9.37 -4.42
N THR A 73 -2.89 -9.56 -5.73
CA THR A 73 -1.62 -9.84 -6.44
C THR A 73 -0.82 -8.58 -6.72
N LEU A 74 -1.47 -7.53 -7.21
CA LEU A 74 -0.87 -6.24 -7.51
C LEU A 74 -1.47 -5.20 -6.56
N VAL A 75 -0.65 -4.59 -5.70
CA VAL A 75 -1.12 -3.63 -4.69
C VAL A 75 -0.36 -2.32 -4.83
N TRP A 76 -1.11 -1.23 -5.04
CA TRP A 76 -0.54 0.12 -5.07
C TRP A 76 -0.80 0.82 -3.74
N VAL A 77 0.26 1.21 -3.04
CA VAL A 77 0.20 1.86 -1.73
C VAL A 77 0.96 3.18 -1.73
N ASP A 78 0.69 4.01 -0.74
CA ASP A 78 1.51 5.18 -0.45
C ASP A 78 2.72 4.78 0.43
N GLU A 79 3.75 5.62 0.44
CA GLU A 79 4.88 5.44 1.36
C GLU A 79 4.40 5.48 2.82
N GLY A 80 4.87 4.51 3.62
CA GLY A 80 4.49 4.39 5.02
C GLY A 80 3.24 3.56 5.29
N THR A 81 2.51 3.10 4.26
CA THR A 81 1.45 2.10 4.43
C THR A 81 2.03 0.80 4.98
N THR A 82 1.38 0.24 6.01
CA THR A 82 1.72 -1.08 6.54
C THR A 82 1.15 -2.16 5.65
N VAL A 83 1.97 -3.13 5.24
CA VAL A 83 1.50 -4.32 4.50
C VAL A 83 1.52 -5.50 5.46
N THR A 84 0.36 -6.13 5.65
CA THR A 84 0.19 -7.30 6.51
C THR A 84 -0.03 -8.54 5.65
N TRP A 85 0.79 -9.56 5.87
CA TRP A 85 0.58 -10.87 5.25
C TRP A 85 -0.20 -11.78 6.19
N GLU A 86 -1.35 -12.28 5.74
CA GLU A 86 -2.21 -13.18 6.50
C GLU A 86 -2.20 -14.58 5.90
N TRP A 87 -1.68 -15.56 6.64
CA TRP A 87 -1.67 -16.96 6.20
C TRP A 87 -3.05 -17.59 6.36
N THR A 88 -3.63 -18.01 5.24
CA THR A 88 -4.94 -18.69 5.20
C THR A 88 -4.87 -20.15 5.66
N GLY A 89 -3.67 -20.75 5.63
CA GLY A 89 -3.44 -22.18 5.86
C GLY A 89 -3.66 -23.07 4.63
N ALA A 90 -4.11 -22.53 3.50
CA ALA A 90 -4.30 -23.29 2.26
C ALA A 90 -2.98 -23.43 1.46
N GLY A 91 -2.86 -24.50 0.67
CA GLY A 91 -1.72 -24.76 -0.23
C GLY A 91 -0.40 -25.14 0.44
N GLY A 92 -0.36 -25.26 1.77
CA GLY A 92 0.79 -25.78 2.50
C GLY A 92 1.76 -24.68 2.96
N SER A 93 3.07 -24.95 2.84
CA SER A 93 4.11 -24.05 3.31
C SER A 93 4.29 -22.86 2.36
N HIS A 94 4.25 -21.65 2.93
CA HIS A 94 4.46 -20.39 2.21
C HIS A 94 5.48 -19.52 2.95
N ASN A 95 6.10 -18.59 2.22
CA ASN A 95 6.95 -17.54 2.77
C ASN A 95 6.71 -16.20 2.06
N VAL A 96 7.35 -15.15 2.58
CA VAL A 96 7.40 -13.80 2.01
C VAL A 96 8.88 -13.39 1.97
N GLN A 97 9.36 -12.90 0.82
CA GLN A 97 10.78 -12.57 0.57
C GLN A 97 10.93 -11.35 -0.34
#